data_AF-A0A0N0YGH3-F1
#
_entry.id   AF-A0A0N0YGH3-F1
#
_cell.length_a   1.000
_cell.length_b   1.000
_cell.length_c   1.000
_cell.angle_alpha   90.00
_cell.angle_beta   90.00
_cell.angle_gamma   90.00
#
_symmetry.space_group_name_H-M   'P 1'
#
loop_
_entity.id
_entity.type
_entity.pdbx_description
1 polymer ?
#
loop_
_entity_poly.entity_id
_entity_poly.type
_entity_poly.pdbx_seq_one_letter_code
_entity_poly.pdbx_strand_id
1 'polypeptide(L)'
;MPRNRRVARRTDALTRASVRRGVGPRPARPEEAPAEETPGRMRYLRSPATWLVGILLAVVTVTFQDVLAASVKTILPLDRVPDRLSPQDAIDVVEVRDVKEHGYYAVRDDPDGKILTQLTQSAWRQDPSFVDVGDAYWMITLQGRAAQQVRITDIVPELVGSPCKANLGGNLVQALSQGVMDVIPLQVAVDSPQPRLKASGKDGKAAEPFFTGPGAKHITLNQNETEAFIVHATSEKGYCRWRYRVRYEVGGSTAEMTIGAPGGEPFELTGELSDTSDYSHVYFSGLACRKASSPMPDKWYEQTGAEYARDQRRSGTPPCPKG
;
A
#
# COMPACT_ATOMS: atom_id res chain seq x y z
N MET A 1 39.15 -38.66 35.67
CA MET A 1 38.11 -39.37 34.87
C MET A 1 36.79 -39.19 35.61
N PRO A 2 35.66 -38.79 34.98
CA PRO A 2 35.10 -39.40 33.78
C PRO A 2 34.52 -38.46 32.67
N ARG A 3 34.60 -38.99 31.44
CA ARG A 3 33.68 -39.00 30.27
C ARG A 3 33.01 -37.71 29.74
N ASN A 4 33.60 -37.26 28.63
CA ASN A 4 32.98 -36.74 27.39
C ASN A 4 31.60 -37.36 27.04
N ARG A 5 30.65 -36.50 26.64
CA ARG A 5 29.69 -36.78 25.54
C ARG A 5 29.38 -35.49 24.77
N ARG A 6 29.99 -35.36 23.58
CA ARG A 6 29.56 -34.42 22.53
C ARG A 6 28.34 -35.01 21.83
N VAL A 7 27.24 -34.25 21.76
CA VAL A 7 26.07 -34.59 20.95
C VAL A 7 26.19 -33.85 19.63
N ALA A 8 26.40 -34.59 18.54
CA ALA A 8 26.31 -34.09 17.18
C ALA A 8 24.83 -33.96 16.79
N ARG A 9 24.39 -32.75 16.43
CA ARG A 9 23.09 -32.55 15.78
C ARG A 9 23.25 -32.80 14.28
N ARG A 10 22.55 -33.83 13.78
CA ARG A 10 22.34 -34.07 12.35
C ARG A 10 21.38 -33.02 11.80
N THR A 11 21.77 -32.41 10.69
CA THR A 11 20.93 -31.67 9.76
C THR A 11 20.20 -32.68 8.88
N ASP A 12 18.89 -32.82 9.06
CA ASP A 12 18.03 -33.54 8.12
C ASP A 12 17.61 -32.59 7.00
N ALA A 13 18.16 -32.83 5.81
CA ALA A 13 17.68 -32.27 4.56
C ALA A 13 16.40 -33.02 4.14
N LEU A 14 15.28 -32.32 4.08
CA LEU A 14 14.02 -32.90 3.60
C LEU A 14 14.03 -32.99 2.08
N THR A 15 14.19 -34.21 1.58
CA THR A 15 14.06 -34.56 0.16
C THR A 15 12.59 -34.73 -0.24
N ARG A 16 12.34 -34.30 -1.47
CA ARG A 16 11.07 -34.26 -2.19
C ARG A 16 10.66 -35.67 -2.63
N ALA A 17 9.76 -36.35 -1.91
CA ALA A 17 9.04 -37.51 -2.43
C ALA A 17 7.76 -37.78 -1.64
N SER A 18 6.73 -38.24 -2.36
CA SER A 18 5.44 -38.77 -1.89
C SER A 18 4.27 -37.78 -1.74
N VAL A 19 3.72 -37.34 -2.88
CA VAL A 19 2.28 -37.05 -2.99
C VAL A 19 1.68 -38.11 -3.91
N ARG A 20 1.11 -39.16 -3.29
CA ARG A 20 0.24 -40.13 -3.97
C ARG A 20 -1.09 -39.44 -4.28
N ARG A 21 -1.39 -39.29 -5.57
CA ARG A 21 -2.64 -38.76 -6.09
C ARG A 21 -3.70 -39.87 -6.04
N GLY A 22 -4.65 -39.77 -5.12
CA GLY A 22 -5.82 -40.63 -5.05
C GLY A 22 -6.77 -40.32 -6.21
N VAL A 23 -7.02 -41.32 -7.05
CA VAL A 23 -8.02 -41.29 -8.13
C VAL A 23 -9.32 -41.83 -7.54
N GLY A 24 -10.27 -40.94 -7.26
CA GLY A 24 -11.64 -41.30 -6.92
C GLY A 24 -12.52 -41.43 -8.18
N PRO A 25 -13.53 -42.31 -8.17
CA PRO A 25 -14.35 -42.60 -9.35
C PRO A 25 -15.30 -41.45 -9.72
N ARG A 26 -15.38 -41.19 -11.02
CA ARG A 26 -16.22 -40.18 -11.70
C ARG A 26 -17.68 -40.64 -11.71
N PRO A 27 -18.65 -39.85 -11.22
CA PRO A 27 -20.06 -40.20 -11.34
C PRO A 27 -20.56 -40.12 -12.80
N ALA A 28 -21.52 -40.99 -13.10
CA ALA A 28 -22.03 -41.29 -14.44
C ALA A 28 -22.83 -40.12 -15.05
N ARG A 29 -22.68 -39.99 -16.37
CA ARG A 29 -23.36 -39.06 -17.26
C ARG A 29 -24.80 -39.56 -17.50
N PRO A 30 -25.85 -38.76 -17.25
CA PRO A 30 -27.20 -39.13 -17.64
C PRO A 30 -27.39 -39.13 -19.16
N GLU A 31 -28.09 -40.16 -19.59
CA GLU A 31 -28.44 -40.59 -20.94
C GLU A 31 -29.54 -39.70 -21.54
N GLU A 32 -29.38 -39.29 -22.80
CA GLU A 32 -30.37 -38.54 -23.57
C GLU A 32 -31.49 -39.47 -24.07
N ALA A 33 -32.74 -39.05 -23.91
CA ALA A 33 -33.89 -39.59 -24.61
C ALA A 33 -34.66 -38.44 -25.31
N PRO A 34 -35.34 -38.72 -26.44
CA PRO A 34 -35.61 -37.73 -27.49
C PRO A 34 -36.95 -36.97 -27.34
N ALA A 35 -37.11 -36.02 -28.25
CA ALA A 35 -38.09 -34.96 -28.35
C ALA A 35 -39.58 -35.36 -28.39
N GLU A 36 -40.41 -34.51 -27.79
CA GLU A 36 -41.76 -34.20 -28.28
C GLU A 36 -41.95 -32.68 -28.39
N GLU A 37 -42.42 -32.27 -29.56
CA GLU A 37 -42.68 -30.91 -29.99
C GLU A 37 -44.03 -30.41 -29.44
N THR A 38 -44.09 -29.16 -28.98
CA THR A 38 -45.30 -28.33 -29.13
C THR A 38 -44.94 -26.84 -29.14
N PRO A 39 -45.61 -26.01 -29.97
CA PRO A 39 -45.11 -24.71 -30.37
C PRO A 39 -45.67 -23.57 -29.51
N GLY A 40 -44.89 -22.50 -29.41
CA GLY A 40 -45.44 -21.16 -29.29
C GLY A 40 -45.34 -20.49 -27.93
N ARG A 41 -44.22 -19.80 -27.68
CA ARG A 41 -44.23 -18.34 -27.41
C ARG A 41 -42.80 -17.82 -27.26
N MET A 42 -42.47 -16.84 -28.09
CA MET A 42 -41.27 -16.04 -27.97
C MET A 42 -41.11 -15.47 -26.56
N ARG A 43 -39.99 -15.78 -25.91
CA ARG A 43 -39.37 -14.88 -24.94
C ARG A 43 -37.86 -15.02 -25.06
N TYR A 44 -37.24 -13.89 -25.35
CA TYR A 44 -35.82 -13.66 -25.55
C TYR A 44 -34.93 -14.49 -24.63
N LEU A 45 -34.15 -15.37 -25.25
CA LEU A 45 -32.92 -15.89 -24.70
C LEU A 45 -31.94 -14.74 -24.44
N ARG A 46 -31.32 -14.73 -23.27
CA ARG A 46 -29.85 -14.72 -23.17
C ARG A 46 -29.39 -15.12 -21.76
N SER A 47 -28.68 -16.24 -21.77
CA SER A 47 -28.00 -17.01 -20.73
C SER A 47 -27.21 -16.22 -19.66
N PRO A 48 -27.06 -16.77 -18.44
CA PRO A 48 -26.22 -16.23 -17.36
C PRO A 48 -24.70 -16.50 -17.53
N ALA A 49 -24.23 -16.84 -18.73
CA ALA A 49 -22.85 -17.26 -19.00
C ALA A 49 -21.99 -16.18 -19.68
N THR A 50 -22.27 -14.89 -19.44
CA THR A 50 -21.57 -13.76 -20.10
C THR A 50 -20.86 -12.80 -19.14
N TRP A 51 -20.80 -13.11 -17.84
CA TRP A 51 -20.11 -12.26 -16.84
C TRP A 51 -18.67 -12.66 -16.52
N LEU A 52 -18.10 -13.66 -17.19
CA LEU A 52 -16.73 -14.14 -16.94
C LEU A 52 -15.73 -13.80 -18.07
N VAL A 53 -15.90 -12.67 -18.73
CA VAL A 53 -14.90 -12.12 -19.65
C VAL A 53 -14.85 -10.61 -19.46
N GLY A 54 -13.92 -10.11 -18.64
CA GLY A 54 -13.84 -8.66 -18.42
C GLY A 54 -12.84 -8.12 -17.42
N ILE A 55 -11.78 -8.84 -17.04
CA ILE A 55 -10.60 -8.21 -16.41
C ILE A 55 -9.35 -8.82 -17.06
N LEU A 56 -9.07 -8.39 -18.29
CA LEU A 56 -7.72 -8.42 -18.84
C LEU A 56 -6.98 -7.24 -18.21
N LEU A 57 -6.20 -7.53 -17.17
CA LEU A 57 -5.27 -6.58 -16.58
C LEU A 57 -4.16 -6.34 -17.62
N ALA A 58 -4.30 -5.27 -18.39
CA ALA A 58 -3.24 -4.73 -19.22
C ALA A 58 -2.17 -4.17 -18.29
N VAL A 59 -1.21 -5.01 -17.91
CA VAL A 59 0.08 -4.55 -17.40
C VAL A 59 0.76 -3.88 -18.59
N VAL A 60 0.65 -2.56 -18.67
CA VAL A 60 1.46 -1.79 -19.61
C VAL A 60 2.88 -1.77 -19.06
N THR A 61 3.65 -2.82 -19.35
CA THR A 61 5.11 -2.74 -19.31
C THR A 61 5.54 -1.82 -20.45
N VAL A 62 5.66 -0.52 -20.19
CA VAL A 62 6.41 0.34 -21.12
C VAL A 62 7.89 -0.02 -20.96
N THR A 63 8.36 -0.92 -21.80
CA THR A 63 9.79 -1.25 -21.91
C THR A 63 10.51 -0.08 -22.59
N PHE A 64 10.87 0.96 -21.84
CA PHE A 64 11.82 2.00 -22.29
C PHE A 64 13.28 1.49 -22.17
N GLN A 65 13.60 0.32 -22.73
CA GLN A 65 14.94 -0.26 -22.58
C GLN A 65 15.83 -0.24 -23.84
N ASP A 66 15.34 0.10 -25.03
CA ASP A 66 16.10 -0.22 -26.26
C ASP A 66 16.72 0.92 -27.08
N VAL A 67 16.64 2.20 -26.68
CA VAL A 67 17.16 3.29 -27.56
C VAL A 67 18.47 3.93 -27.08
N LEU A 68 18.92 3.74 -25.84
CA LEU A 68 20.17 4.35 -25.34
C LEU A 68 21.33 3.36 -25.12
N ALA A 69 21.08 2.06 -25.12
CA ALA A 69 22.12 1.06 -24.81
C ALA A 69 23.00 0.67 -26.03
N ALA A 70 22.55 0.92 -27.26
CA ALA A 70 23.24 0.46 -28.47
C ALA A 70 24.39 1.38 -28.94
N SER A 71 24.45 2.64 -28.50
CA SER A 71 25.41 3.62 -29.03
C SER A 71 26.69 3.80 -28.19
N VAL A 72 26.78 3.18 -27.01
CA VAL A 72 27.90 3.42 -26.07
C VAL A 72 28.86 2.23 -25.94
N LYS A 73 28.53 1.05 -26.46
CA LYS A 73 29.32 -0.19 -26.24
C LYS A 73 30.56 -0.37 -27.12
N THR A 74 30.87 0.54 -28.05
CA THR A 74 31.92 0.30 -29.05
C THR A 74 33.23 1.06 -28.80
N ILE A 75 33.35 1.91 -27.78
CA ILE A 75 34.51 2.81 -27.64
C ILE A 75 35.32 2.67 -26.32
N LEU A 76 34.88 1.90 -25.32
CA LEU A 76 35.66 1.73 -24.08
C LEU A 76 35.68 0.28 -23.57
N PRO A 77 36.87 -0.32 -23.31
CA PRO A 77 36.98 -1.58 -22.59
C PRO A 77 36.64 -1.33 -21.11
N LEU A 78 35.35 -1.45 -20.77
CA LEU A 78 34.79 -1.24 -19.43
C LEU A 78 35.06 -2.39 -18.44
N ASP A 79 35.77 -3.45 -18.85
CA ASP A 79 35.95 -4.65 -18.04
C ASP A 79 36.87 -4.48 -16.80
N ARG A 80 37.46 -3.30 -16.57
CA ARG A 80 38.47 -3.12 -15.50
C ARG A 80 38.49 -1.76 -14.81
N VAL A 81 37.39 -1.04 -14.75
CA VAL A 81 37.23 -0.09 -13.65
C VAL A 81 36.37 -0.79 -12.62
N PRO A 82 36.94 -1.35 -11.52
CA PRO A 82 36.10 -1.66 -10.38
C PRO A 82 35.48 -0.34 -9.98
N ASP A 83 34.23 -0.14 -10.36
CA ASP A 83 33.41 0.97 -9.90
C ASP A 83 33.32 0.79 -8.39
N ARG A 84 34.29 1.38 -7.69
CA ARG A 84 34.27 1.60 -6.25
C ARG A 84 33.26 2.71 -6.03
N LEU A 85 32.01 2.45 -6.40
CA LEU A 85 30.90 3.23 -5.89
C LEU A 85 31.05 3.18 -4.37
N SER A 86 31.07 4.36 -3.77
CA SER A 86 31.00 4.49 -2.32
C SER A 86 29.82 3.61 -1.86
N PRO A 87 29.97 2.82 -0.79
CA PRO A 87 28.85 2.08 -0.22
C PRO A 87 27.62 2.97 -0.01
N GLN A 88 27.79 4.28 0.19
CA GLN A 88 26.72 5.26 0.38
C GLN A 88 25.80 5.46 -0.84
N ASP A 89 26.26 5.13 -2.05
CA ASP A 89 25.55 5.38 -3.30
C ASP A 89 25.02 4.09 -3.96
N ALA A 90 25.01 2.97 -3.22
CA ALA A 90 24.67 1.66 -3.77
C ALA A 90 23.18 1.46 -4.06
N ILE A 91 22.31 2.31 -3.51
CA ILE A 91 20.85 2.30 -3.72
C ILE A 91 20.41 3.69 -4.18
N ASP A 92 19.45 3.74 -5.08
CA ASP A 92 18.71 4.94 -5.45
C ASP A 92 17.22 4.84 -5.08
N VAL A 93 16.59 5.99 -4.82
CA VAL A 93 15.13 6.07 -4.67
C VAL A 93 14.56 6.54 -5.99
N VAL A 94 13.96 5.61 -6.75
CA VAL A 94 13.41 5.91 -8.07
C VAL A 94 12.07 6.61 -7.97
N GLU A 95 11.22 6.14 -7.06
CA GLU A 95 9.87 6.65 -6.91
C GLU A 95 9.43 6.55 -5.45
N VAL A 96 8.80 7.62 -4.96
CA VAL A 96 7.98 7.61 -3.77
C VAL A 96 6.66 8.24 -4.17
N ARG A 97 5.55 7.54 -3.98
CA ARG A 97 4.22 8.11 -4.25
C ARG A 97 3.19 7.62 -3.25
N ASP A 98 2.23 8.49 -2.97
CA ASP A 98 1.00 8.12 -2.29
C ASP A 98 0.17 7.26 -3.25
N VAL A 99 -0.23 6.08 -2.78
CA VAL A 99 -1.09 5.15 -3.51
C VAL A 99 -2.46 4.98 -2.84
N LYS A 100 -2.75 5.76 -1.80
CA LYS A 100 -4.05 5.78 -1.16
C LYS A 100 -5.06 6.45 -2.09
N GLU A 101 -6.06 5.67 -2.49
CA GLU A 101 -7.12 6.17 -3.36
C GLU A 101 -8.31 6.72 -2.58
N HIS A 102 -8.51 6.24 -1.35
CA HIS A 102 -9.68 6.49 -0.53
C HIS A 102 -9.33 6.52 0.95
N GLY A 103 -10.18 7.16 1.75
CA GLY A 103 -10.01 7.27 3.19
C GLY A 103 -10.30 8.67 3.70
N TYR A 104 -9.69 8.99 4.83
CA TYR A 104 -9.89 10.24 5.56
C TYR A 104 -8.68 11.15 5.42
N TYR A 105 -8.93 12.44 5.24
CA TYR A 105 -7.88 13.46 5.12
C TYR A 105 -8.23 14.69 5.96
N ALA A 106 -7.28 15.20 6.74
CA ALA A 106 -7.38 16.45 7.46
C ALA A 106 -6.80 17.57 6.60
N VAL A 107 -7.48 18.71 6.54
CA VAL A 107 -7.00 19.91 5.86
C VAL A 107 -6.65 20.95 6.91
N ARG A 108 -5.36 21.32 6.97
CA ARG A 108 -4.79 22.13 8.05
C ARG A 108 -5.44 23.50 8.21
N ASP A 109 -5.82 24.12 7.09
CA ASP A 109 -6.54 25.39 7.02
C ASP A 109 -7.24 25.50 5.65
N ASP A 110 -8.45 26.08 5.60
CA ASP A 110 -9.13 26.48 4.35
C ASP A 110 -9.55 27.96 4.46
N PRO A 111 -8.57 28.89 4.44
CA PRO A 111 -8.87 30.31 4.63
C PRO A 111 -9.74 30.88 3.51
N ASP A 112 -9.74 30.23 2.34
CA ASP A 112 -10.41 30.70 1.14
C ASP A 112 -11.79 30.05 0.92
N GLY A 113 -12.17 29.05 1.73
CA GLY A 113 -13.41 28.28 1.54
C GLY A 113 -13.45 27.51 0.21
N LYS A 114 -12.29 27.06 -0.29
CA LYS A 114 -12.13 26.50 -1.64
C LYS A 114 -12.03 24.97 -1.65
N ILE A 115 -12.10 24.28 -0.50
CA ILE A 115 -11.99 22.82 -0.45
C ILE A 115 -12.94 22.14 -1.43
N LEU A 116 -14.22 22.51 -1.49
CA LEU A 116 -15.18 21.90 -2.42
C LEU A 116 -14.73 22.01 -3.88
N THR A 117 -14.17 23.15 -4.28
CA THR A 117 -13.68 23.34 -5.64
C THR A 117 -12.43 22.47 -5.88
N GLN A 118 -11.50 22.42 -4.93
CA GLN A 118 -10.31 21.58 -5.01
C GLN A 118 -10.68 20.09 -5.11
N LEU A 119 -11.65 19.61 -4.33
CA LEU A 119 -12.07 18.20 -4.34
C LEU A 119 -12.66 17.73 -5.68
N THR A 120 -13.06 18.65 -6.56
CA THR A 120 -13.49 18.33 -7.93
C THR A 120 -12.33 18.17 -8.92
N GLN A 121 -11.12 18.58 -8.54
CA GLN A 121 -9.91 18.43 -9.37
C GLN A 121 -9.32 17.03 -9.20
N SER A 122 -8.82 16.42 -10.27
CA SER A 122 -8.30 15.03 -10.21
C SER A 122 -7.06 14.86 -9.32
N ALA A 123 -6.36 15.94 -8.96
CA ALA A 123 -5.06 15.92 -8.28
C ALA A 123 -5.09 16.49 -6.85
N TRP A 124 -6.27 16.72 -6.25
CA TRP A 124 -6.36 17.35 -4.92
C TRP A 124 -5.58 16.61 -3.83
N ARG A 125 -5.43 15.28 -3.93
CA ARG A 125 -4.64 14.46 -3.00
C ARG A 125 -3.14 14.75 -3.02
N GLN A 126 -2.64 15.34 -4.10
CA GLN A 126 -1.24 15.74 -4.21
C GLN A 126 -0.97 17.10 -3.56
N ASP A 127 -2.01 17.82 -3.13
CA ASP A 127 -1.85 19.08 -2.44
C ASP A 127 -1.35 18.84 -1.01
N PRO A 128 -0.20 19.43 -0.62
CA PRO A 128 0.39 19.22 0.70
C PRO A 128 -0.48 19.73 1.86
N SER A 129 -1.56 20.48 1.60
CA SER A 129 -2.51 20.88 2.64
C SER A 129 -3.34 19.71 3.18
N PHE A 130 -3.48 18.62 2.40
CA PHE A 130 -4.21 17.41 2.77
C PHE A 130 -3.26 16.44 3.46
N VAL A 131 -3.66 16.00 4.64
CA VAL A 131 -2.89 15.06 5.47
C VAL A 131 -3.75 13.84 5.70
N ASP A 132 -3.18 12.67 5.47
CA ASP A 132 -3.83 11.41 5.81
C ASP A 132 -4.27 11.36 7.28
N VAL A 133 -5.46 10.79 7.51
CA VAL A 133 -6.03 10.55 8.84
C VAL A 133 -6.16 9.04 9.06
N GLY A 134 -5.61 8.56 10.19
CA GLY A 134 -5.65 7.17 10.64
C GLY A 134 -4.59 6.28 9.98
N ASP A 135 -4.59 6.24 8.65
CA ASP A 135 -3.67 5.44 7.83
C ASP A 135 -3.15 6.18 6.60
N ALA A 136 -1.99 5.77 6.10
CA ALA A 136 -1.40 6.22 4.84
C ALA A 136 -0.78 5.05 4.08
N TYR A 137 -0.82 5.08 2.75
CA TYR A 137 -0.24 4.05 1.88
C TYR A 137 0.78 4.65 0.94
N TRP A 138 2.06 4.36 1.19
CA TRP A 138 3.16 4.87 0.38
C TRP A 138 3.82 3.75 -0.41
N MET A 139 3.90 3.89 -1.72
CA MET A 139 4.72 3.03 -2.56
C MET A 139 6.12 3.62 -2.65
N ILE A 140 7.12 2.80 -2.32
CA ILE A 140 8.54 3.15 -2.38
C ILE A 140 9.21 2.19 -3.36
N THR A 141 9.87 2.75 -4.38
CA THR A 141 10.61 2.00 -5.38
C THR A 141 12.10 2.32 -5.26
N LEU A 142 12.89 1.30 -4.99
CA LEU A 142 14.34 1.38 -4.84
C LEU A 142 15.01 0.72 -6.04
N GLN A 143 16.18 1.22 -6.43
CA GLN A 143 17.02 0.61 -7.46
C GLN A 143 18.43 0.35 -6.94
N GLY A 144 18.98 -0.83 -7.24
CA GLY A 144 20.39 -1.12 -6.98
C GLY A 144 21.29 -0.42 -7.99
N ARG A 145 22.33 0.30 -7.54
CA ARG A 145 23.34 0.95 -8.41
C ARG A 145 24.69 0.26 -8.36
N ALA A 146 25.00 -0.44 -7.27
CA ALA A 146 26.26 -1.15 -7.11
C ALA A 146 26.34 -2.39 -8.02
N ALA A 147 27.55 -2.67 -8.55
CA ALA A 147 27.82 -3.90 -9.29
C ALA A 147 27.70 -5.17 -8.42
N GLN A 148 27.93 -5.02 -7.11
CA GLN A 148 27.72 -6.07 -6.12
C GLN A 148 26.28 -6.03 -5.61
N GLN A 149 25.72 -7.18 -5.26
CA GLN A 149 24.39 -7.26 -4.67
C GLN A 149 24.32 -6.43 -3.38
N VAL A 150 23.30 -5.59 -3.30
CA VAL A 150 22.96 -4.83 -2.11
C VAL A 150 21.93 -5.60 -1.29
N ARG A 151 22.13 -5.72 0.01
CA ARG A 151 21.18 -6.33 0.94
C ARG A 151 20.67 -5.28 1.93
N ILE A 152 19.41 -4.91 1.82
CA ILE A 152 18.73 -4.06 2.80
C ILE A 152 18.47 -4.89 4.06
N THR A 153 19.05 -4.45 5.16
CA THR A 153 19.03 -5.16 6.44
C THR A 153 18.06 -4.57 7.44
N ASP A 154 17.70 -3.29 7.31
CA ASP A 154 16.70 -2.65 8.16
C ASP A 154 16.08 -1.42 7.47
N ILE A 155 14.81 -1.15 7.77
CA ILE A 155 14.12 0.08 7.39
C ILE A 155 13.31 0.54 8.60
N VAL A 156 13.69 1.69 9.16
CA VAL A 156 13.14 2.21 10.41
C VAL A 156 12.60 3.61 10.20
N PRO A 157 11.33 3.89 10.58
CA PRO A 157 10.85 5.26 10.62
C PRO A 157 11.52 6.04 11.76
N GLU A 158 11.97 7.24 11.43
CA GLU A 158 12.60 8.19 12.34
C GLU A 158 11.74 9.45 12.41
N LEU A 159 11.20 9.73 13.60
CA LEU A 159 10.33 10.87 13.82
C LEU A 159 11.09 12.18 13.65
N VAL A 160 10.50 13.10 12.89
CA VAL A 160 11.00 14.45 12.69
C VAL A 160 10.31 15.38 13.68
N GLY A 161 11.06 15.98 14.60
CA GLY A 161 10.53 16.90 15.62
C GLY A 161 9.88 16.21 16.83
N SER A 162 10.32 14.98 17.14
CA SER A 162 9.85 14.10 18.23
C SER A 162 9.41 14.80 19.52
N PRO A 163 8.34 14.32 20.21
CA PRO A 163 7.42 13.23 19.82
C PRO A 163 6.34 13.68 18.81
N CYS A 164 5.45 12.77 18.38
CA CYS A 164 4.26 13.17 17.60
C CYS A 164 3.45 14.23 18.36
N LYS A 165 2.89 15.19 17.63
CA LYS A 165 2.08 16.29 18.19
C LYS A 165 0.64 15.84 18.42
N ALA A 166 -0.23 16.72 18.93
CA ALA A 166 -1.67 16.45 18.95
C ALA A 166 -2.22 16.23 17.52
N ASN A 167 -3.32 15.48 17.40
CA ASN A 167 -4.00 15.23 16.13
C ASN A 167 -4.33 16.56 15.43
N LEU A 168 -4.27 16.58 14.10
CA LEU A 168 -4.69 17.74 13.33
C LEU A 168 -6.21 17.88 13.38
N GLY A 169 -6.67 19.09 13.70
CA GLY A 169 -8.05 19.53 13.50
C GLY A 169 -8.23 20.19 12.14
N GLY A 170 -9.12 21.18 12.08
CA GLY A 170 -9.48 21.85 10.83
C GLY A 170 -10.63 21.13 10.14
N ASN A 171 -10.51 20.89 8.84
CA ASN A 171 -11.57 20.24 8.06
C ASN A 171 -11.25 18.76 7.83
N LEU A 172 -12.29 17.91 7.81
CA LEU A 172 -12.18 16.49 7.47
C LEU A 172 -12.75 16.25 6.07
N VAL A 173 -12.04 15.46 5.26
CA VAL A 173 -12.49 14.97 3.95
C VAL A 173 -12.65 13.46 4.02
N GLN A 174 -13.82 12.96 3.65
CA GLN A 174 -14.15 11.54 3.57
C GLN A 174 -14.30 11.12 2.11
N ALA A 175 -13.22 10.61 1.54
CA ALA A 175 -13.18 10.10 0.19
C ALA A 175 -13.40 8.59 0.20
N LEU A 176 -14.67 8.14 0.30
CA LEU A 176 -14.97 6.70 0.26
C LEU A 176 -14.90 6.17 -1.19
N SER A 177 -14.33 4.97 -1.36
CA SER A 177 -14.34 4.22 -2.63
C SER A 177 -14.91 2.82 -2.42
N GLN A 178 -15.39 2.19 -3.49
CA GLN A 178 -15.82 0.79 -3.51
C GLN A 178 -14.69 -0.18 -3.90
N GLY A 179 -13.50 0.33 -4.21
CA GLY A 179 -12.34 -0.49 -4.54
C GLY A 179 -11.62 -0.97 -3.29
N VAL A 180 -11.28 -2.26 -3.27
CA VAL A 180 -10.30 -2.81 -2.31
C VAL A 180 -8.92 -2.78 -2.95
N MET A 181 -7.91 -2.35 -2.19
CA MET A 181 -6.52 -2.51 -2.60
C MET A 181 -6.04 -3.89 -2.13
N ASP A 182 -5.96 -4.86 -3.04
CA ASP A 182 -5.44 -6.21 -2.77
C ASP A 182 -3.90 -6.23 -2.82
N VAL A 183 -3.24 -5.39 -2.01
CA VAL A 183 -1.78 -5.47 -1.84
C VAL A 183 -1.48 -5.65 -0.37
N ILE A 184 -0.89 -6.79 -0.02
CA ILE A 184 -0.47 -7.12 1.34
C ILE A 184 0.81 -6.33 1.65
N PRO A 185 0.76 -5.21 2.41
CA PRO A 185 1.87 -4.28 2.54
C PRO A 185 2.76 -4.60 3.75
N LEU A 186 3.90 -3.91 3.85
CA LEU A 186 4.61 -3.75 5.11
C LEU A 186 3.80 -2.80 5.99
N GLN A 187 3.59 -3.14 7.25
CA GLN A 187 2.78 -2.34 8.19
C GLN A 187 3.65 -1.66 9.23
N VAL A 188 3.29 -0.45 9.63
CA VAL A 188 3.95 0.24 10.74
C VAL A 188 3.03 1.20 11.48
N ALA A 189 2.96 1.05 12.81
CA ALA A 189 2.35 2.04 13.68
C ALA A 189 3.40 3.12 14.01
N VAL A 190 3.33 4.27 13.35
CA VAL A 190 4.37 5.32 13.41
C VAL A 190 4.37 6.07 14.74
N ASP A 191 3.24 6.06 15.44
CA ASP A 191 3.03 6.63 16.77
C ASP A 191 3.43 5.68 17.91
N SER A 192 3.80 4.44 17.60
CA SER A 192 4.27 3.50 18.62
C SER A 192 5.63 3.94 19.21
N PRO A 193 5.95 3.59 20.48
CA PRO A 193 7.21 3.99 21.10
C PRO A 193 8.47 3.48 20.38
N GLN A 194 8.35 2.39 19.62
CA GLN A 194 9.42 1.79 18.83
C GLN A 194 8.87 1.33 17.48
N PRO A 195 8.67 2.28 16.54
CA PRO A 195 8.02 1.98 15.28
C PRO A 195 8.94 1.10 14.41
N ARG A 196 8.38 0.00 13.91
CA ARG A 196 9.07 -1.02 13.10
C ARG A 196 8.15 -1.53 12.00
N LEU A 197 8.70 -1.72 10.81
CA LEU A 197 7.99 -2.37 9.72
C LEU A 197 7.74 -3.84 10.07
N LYS A 198 6.51 -4.29 9.87
CA LYS A 198 6.07 -5.66 10.11
C LYS A 198 5.53 -6.25 8.81
N ALA A 199 5.74 -7.54 8.61
CA ALA A 199 5.03 -8.26 7.55
C ALA A 199 3.57 -8.39 7.96
N SER A 200 2.63 -8.05 7.06
CA SER A 200 1.23 -8.38 7.26
C SER A 200 1.09 -9.90 7.47
N GLY A 201 0.54 -10.30 8.62
CA GLY A 201 0.29 -11.70 8.93
C GLY A 201 -0.77 -12.29 8.00
N LYS A 202 -0.54 -13.49 7.47
CA LYS A 202 -1.62 -14.28 6.88
C LYS A 202 -2.50 -14.85 8.01
N ASP A 203 -3.80 -14.92 7.77
CA ASP A 203 -4.76 -15.66 8.61
C ASP A 203 -4.88 -15.16 10.06
N GLY A 204 -4.80 -13.84 10.27
CA GLY A 204 -5.00 -13.23 11.59
C GLY A 204 -3.86 -13.47 12.59
N LYS A 205 -2.70 -13.98 12.14
CA LYS A 205 -1.49 -14.08 12.97
C LYS A 205 -0.93 -12.70 13.27
N ALA A 206 -0.34 -12.57 14.46
CA ALA A 206 0.35 -11.34 14.85
C ALA A 206 1.44 -10.98 13.82
N ALA A 207 1.47 -9.71 13.42
CA ALA A 207 2.46 -9.21 12.49
C ALA A 207 3.86 -9.24 13.15
N GLU A 208 4.80 -9.96 12.54
CA GLU A 208 6.19 -10.05 13.00
C GLU A 208 7.04 -8.94 12.36
N PRO A 209 8.06 -8.41 13.05
CA PRO A 209 9.00 -7.46 12.45
C PRO A 209 9.62 -8.03 11.17
N PHE A 210 9.64 -7.24 10.10
CA PHE A 210 10.09 -7.72 8.79
C PHE A 210 11.62 -7.94 8.77
N PHE A 211 12.39 -6.99 9.32
CA PHE A 211 13.85 -6.97 9.20
C PHE A 211 14.61 -7.53 10.41
N THR A 212 13.92 -7.83 11.50
CA THR A 212 14.56 -8.18 12.79
C THR A 212 13.96 -9.44 13.40
N GLY A 213 14.77 -10.18 14.15
CA GLY A 213 14.35 -11.39 14.86
C GLY A 213 14.62 -12.69 14.10
N PRO A 214 14.17 -13.85 14.63
CA PRO A 214 14.50 -15.17 14.08
C PRO A 214 13.97 -15.40 12.65
N GLY A 215 12.89 -14.72 12.26
CA GLY A 215 12.28 -14.78 10.94
C GLY A 215 12.61 -13.60 10.02
N ALA A 216 13.66 -12.83 10.35
CA ALA A 216 14.04 -11.64 9.60
C ALA A 216 14.20 -11.92 8.09
N LYS A 217 13.56 -11.07 7.30
CA LYS A 217 13.67 -11.01 5.85
C LYS A 217 14.55 -9.84 5.44
N HIS A 218 15.05 -9.92 4.23
CA HIS A 218 15.88 -8.89 3.63
C HIS A 218 15.37 -8.62 2.21
N ILE A 219 15.57 -7.40 1.76
CA ILE A 219 15.36 -7.04 0.35
C ILE A 219 16.74 -7.02 -0.30
N THR A 220 16.91 -7.70 -1.42
CA THR A 220 18.15 -7.72 -2.18
C THR A 220 17.95 -7.00 -3.50
N LEU A 221 18.93 -6.18 -3.89
CA LEU A 221 18.93 -5.45 -5.16
C LEU A 221 20.22 -5.77 -5.90
N ASN A 222 20.12 -6.32 -7.09
CA ASN A 222 21.23 -6.40 -8.04
C ASN A 222 21.39 -5.07 -8.79
N GLN A 223 22.47 -4.93 -9.56
CA GLN A 223 22.70 -3.73 -10.36
C GLN A 223 21.55 -3.47 -11.35
N ASN A 224 21.01 -2.26 -11.32
CA ASN A 224 19.86 -1.78 -12.10
C ASN A 224 18.53 -2.51 -11.82
N GLU A 225 18.49 -3.45 -10.86
CA GLU A 225 17.25 -4.08 -10.42
C GLU A 225 16.43 -3.10 -9.58
N THR A 226 15.13 -3.04 -9.85
CA THR A 226 14.17 -2.22 -9.12
C THR A 226 13.27 -3.10 -8.27
N GLU A 227 13.09 -2.76 -7.00
CA GLU A 227 12.11 -3.39 -6.12
C GLU A 227 11.15 -2.33 -5.60
N ALA A 228 9.85 -2.61 -5.66
CA ALA A 228 8.81 -1.75 -5.13
C ALA A 228 8.08 -2.44 -3.97
N PHE A 229 7.83 -1.70 -2.90
CA PHE A 229 7.01 -2.18 -1.79
C PHE A 229 6.08 -1.08 -1.31
N ILE A 230 4.93 -1.49 -0.77
CA ILE A 230 3.96 -0.57 -0.17
C ILE A 230 4.12 -0.62 1.34
N VAL A 231 4.21 0.56 1.95
CA VAL A 231 4.16 0.74 3.40
C VAL A 231 2.79 1.29 3.78
N HIS A 232 2.06 0.50 4.56
CA HIS A 232 0.85 0.93 5.26
C HIS A 232 1.27 1.47 6.62
N ALA A 233 1.32 2.80 6.73
CA ALA A 233 1.60 3.49 7.98
C ALA A 233 0.27 3.79 8.69
N THR A 234 0.21 3.55 10.00
CA THR A 234 -0.96 3.84 10.84
C THR A 234 -0.56 4.74 12.00
N SER A 235 -1.49 5.58 12.43
CA SER A 235 -1.40 6.37 13.66
C SER A 235 -2.77 6.35 14.32
N GLU A 236 -2.84 5.77 15.51
CA GLU A 236 -4.04 5.88 16.34
C GLU A 236 -4.09 7.24 17.03
N LYS A 237 -2.91 7.81 17.31
CA LYS A 237 -2.77 9.05 18.07
C LYS A 237 -1.65 9.92 17.53
N GLY A 238 -1.93 11.20 17.54
CA GLY A 238 -1.03 12.28 17.27
C GLY A 238 -0.84 12.59 15.79
N TYR A 239 -0.28 13.76 15.53
CA TYR A 239 0.25 14.15 14.24
C TYR A 239 1.74 13.81 14.18
N CYS A 240 2.09 12.82 13.35
CA CYS A 240 3.43 12.32 13.20
C CYS A 240 4.04 12.78 11.88
N ARG A 241 5.31 13.18 11.93
CA ARG A 241 6.16 13.43 10.76
C ARG A 241 7.36 12.51 10.84
N TRP A 242 7.74 11.83 9.76
CA TRP A 242 8.89 10.91 9.80
C TRP A 242 9.62 10.80 8.48
N ARG A 243 10.82 10.24 8.51
CA ARG A 243 11.55 9.72 7.34
C ARG A 243 11.94 8.28 7.60
N TYR A 244 12.17 7.48 6.57
CA TYR A 244 12.71 6.13 6.78
C TYR A 244 14.23 6.16 6.69
N ARG A 245 14.93 5.72 7.75
CA ARG A 245 16.34 5.36 7.64
C ARG A 245 16.45 3.92 7.17
N VAL A 246 17.15 3.74 6.07
CA VAL A 246 17.43 2.43 5.46
C VAL A 246 18.87 2.07 5.73
N ARG A 247 19.09 0.90 6.34
CA ARG A 247 20.41 0.31 6.52
C ARG A 247 20.59 -0.83 5.53
N TYR A 248 21.76 -0.89 4.89
CA TYR A 248 22.05 -1.91 3.90
C TYR A 248 23.53 -2.29 3.88
N GLU A 249 23.81 -3.43 3.28
CA GLU A 249 25.15 -4.00 3.13
C GLU A 249 25.48 -4.18 1.65
N VAL A 250 26.71 -3.82 1.26
CA VAL A 250 27.24 -4.00 -0.09
C VAL A 250 28.74 -4.26 0.00
N GLY A 251 29.23 -5.31 -0.66
CA GLY A 251 30.66 -5.62 -0.65
C GLY A 251 31.27 -5.87 0.73
N GLY A 252 30.47 -6.32 1.71
CA GLY A 252 30.90 -6.51 3.09
C GLY A 252 31.00 -5.22 3.93
N SER A 253 30.63 -4.07 3.36
CA SER A 253 30.52 -2.78 4.07
C SER A 253 29.06 -2.46 4.37
N THR A 254 28.81 -1.80 5.49
CA THR A 254 27.48 -1.28 5.87
C THR A 254 27.38 0.18 5.51
N ALA A 255 26.23 0.59 4.99
CA ALA A 255 25.88 1.98 4.72
C ALA A 255 24.43 2.28 5.11
N GLU A 256 24.08 3.56 5.14
CA GLU A 256 22.75 4.04 5.46
C GLU A 256 22.32 5.14 4.49
N MET A 257 21.02 5.26 4.26
CA MET A 257 20.40 6.35 3.51
C MET A 257 19.06 6.73 4.16
N THR A 258 18.51 7.87 3.77
CA THR A 258 17.20 8.33 4.24
C THR A 258 16.23 8.45 3.08
N ILE A 259 14.99 8.00 3.27
CA ILE A 259 13.88 8.14 2.32
C ILE A 259 12.86 9.10 2.93
N GLY A 260 12.51 10.14 2.18
CA GLY A 260 11.39 11.04 2.48
C GLY A 260 10.22 10.82 1.53
N ALA A 261 9.14 11.55 1.77
CA ALA A 261 8.04 11.75 0.84
C ALA A 261 8.52 12.50 -0.44
N PRO A 262 7.68 12.65 -1.48
CA PRO A 262 8.04 13.40 -2.68
C PRO A 262 8.68 14.75 -2.35
N GLY A 263 9.76 15.10 -3.06
CA GLY A 263 10.53 16.32 -2.79
C GLY A 263 11.48 16.25 -1.59
N GLY A 264 11.61 15.09 -0.92
CA GLY A 264 12.49 14.93 0.25
C GLY A 264 11.85 15.41 1.58
N GLU A 265 10.57 15.77 1.54
CA GLU A 265 9.81 16.14 2.71
C GLU A 265 9.62 14.94 3.66
N PRO A 266 9.37 15.16 4.96
CA PRO A 266 8.91 14.09 5.83
C PRO A 266 7.57 13.54 5.34
N PHE A 267 7.34 12.24 5.52
CA PHE A 267 6.00 11.68 5.49
C PHE A 267 5.17 12.24 6.64
N GLU A 268 3.86 12.34 6.44
CA GLU A 268 2.94 12.96 7.39
C GLU A 268 1.68 12.10 7.54
N LEU A 269 1.20 11.97 8.77
CA LEU A 269 -0.01 11.22 9.12
C LEU A 269 -0.54 11.77 10.44
N THR A 270 -1.84 11.91 10.58
CA THR A 270 -2.49 12.23 11.86
C THR A 270 -3.42 11.12 12.30
N GLY A 271 -3.55 10.88 13.60
CA GLY A 271 -4.67 10.13 14.15
C GLY A 271 -6.00 10.85 13.92
N GLU A 272 -7.09 10.09 13.91
CA GLU A 272 -8.46 10.61 13.86
C GLU A 272 -8.83 11.29 15.18
N LEU A 273 -9.56 12.41 15.13
CA LEU A 273 -10.11 13.02 16.34
C LEU A 273 -11.16 12.09 16.97
N SER A 274 -11.20 12.03 18.30
CA SER A 274 -12.12 11.15 19.02
C SER A 274 -13.59 11.49 18.79
N ASP A 275 -13.89 12.75 18.48
CA ASP A 275 -15.23 13.23 18.15
C ASP A 275 -15.17 14.01 16.84
N THR A 276 -15.96 13.58 15.85
CA THR A 276 -16.02 14.28 14.55
C THR A 276 -16.52 15.73 14.68
N SER A 277 -17.17 16.07 15.81
CA SER A 277 -17.56 17.46 16.10
C SER A 277 -16.39 18.41 16.39
N ASP A 278 -15.20 17.87 16.63
CA ASP A 278 -13.98 18.66 16.81
C ASP A 278 -13.39 19.15 15.46
N TYR A 279 -13.87 18.62 14.33
CA TYR A 279 -13.59 19.19 13.00
C TYR A 279 -14.51 20.39 12.75
N SER A 280 -14.00 21.41 12.05
CA SER A 280 -14.77 22.58 11.65
C SER A 280 -15.85 22.19 10.65
N HIS A 281 -15.45 21.56 9.54
CA HIS A 281 -16.36 21.03 8.53
C HIS A 281 -15.96 19.60 8.14
N VAL A 282 -16.94 18.84 7.69
CA VAL A 282 -16.78 17.50 7.10
C VAL A 282 -17.26 17.55 5.66
N TYR A 283 -16.35 17.25 4.75
CA TYR A 283 -16.61 17.11 3.33
C TYR A 283 -16.68 15.63 2.98
N PHE A 284 -17.72 15.19 2.30
CA PHE A 284 -17.91 13.77 2.04
C PHE A 284 -18.57 13.51 0.69
N SER A 285 -18.21 12.40 0.04
CA SER A 285 -18.80 12.03 -1.24
C SER A 285 -20.23 11.53 -1.07
N GLY A 286 -21.00 11.52 -2.16
CA GLY A 286 -22.35 10.96 -2.18
C GLY A 286 -22.45 9.46 -1.84
N LEU A 287 -21.32 8.76 -1.68
CA LEU A 287 -21.26 7.38 -1.17
C LEU A 287 -21.31 7.32 0.36
N ALA A 288 -20.94 8.40 1.05
CA ALA A 288 -20.90 8.46 2.51
C ALA A 288 -22.23 8.87 3.16
N CYS A 289 -23.28 9.09 2.36
CA CYS A 289 -24.57 9.58 2.87
C CYS A 289 -25.76 8.74 2.39
N ARG A 290 -26.80 8.70 3.23
CA ARG A 290 -28.04 8.00 2.92
C ARG A 290 -28.87 8.83 1.93
N LYS A 291 -28.95 8.36 0.68
CA LYS A 291 -29.72 9.00 -0.40
C LYS A 291 -31.23 8.80 -0.24
N ALA A 292 -32.01 9.82 -0.61
CA ALA A 292 -33.45 9.71 -0.83
C ALA A 292 -33.81 9.30 -2.27
N SER A 293 -32.99 9.63 -3.28
CA SER A 293 -33.14 9.20 -4.69
C SER A 293 -32.19 9.98 -5.63
N SER A 294 -30.96 9.50 -5.89
CA SER A 294 -30.26 9.68 -7.19
C SER A 294 -28.78 9.25 -7.16
N PRO A 295 -28.29 8.59 -8.23
CA PRO A 295 -26.92 8.10 -8.33
C PRO A 295 -25.99 9.18 -8.91
N MET A 296 -25.53 10.14 -8.09
CA MET A 296 -24.36 10.94 -8.45
C MET A 296 -23.19 10.56 -7.54
N PRO A 297 -22.17 9.83 -8.04
CA PRO A 297 -20.97 9.49 -7.29
C PRO A 297 -20.03 10.69 -7.13
N ASP A 298 -20.06 11.66 -8.04
CA ASP A 298 -19.07 12.75 -8.12
C ASP A 298 -19.47 14.01 -7.32
N LYS A 299 -20.63 14.00 -6.67
CA LYS A 299 -21.07 15.13 -5.85
C LYS A 299 -20.46 15.05 -4.46
N TRP A 300 -19.76 16.11 -4.07
CA TRP A 300 -19.31 16.36 -2.70
C TRP A 300 -20.36 17.14 -1.93
N TYR A 301 -20.44 16.85 -0.64
CA TYR A 301 -21.31 17.52 0.32
C TYR A 301 -20.46 18.07 1.46
N GLU A 302 -21.01 19.04 2.16
CA GLU A 302 -20.40 19.69 3.31
C GLU A 302 -21.42 19.74 4.45
N GLN A 303 -20.94 19.50 5.68
CA GLN A 303 -21.65 19.79 6.92
C GLN A 303 -20.65 20.34 7.94
N THR A 304 -21.13 21.09 8.95
CA THR A 304 -20.28 21.37 10.11
C THR A 304 -19.96 20.06 10.85
N GLY A 305 -18.80 19.98 11.53
CA GLY A 305 -18.47 18.77 12.30
C GLY A 305 -19.53 18.42 13.35
N ALA A 306 -20.10 19.45 14.00
CA ALA A 306 -21.16 19.27 15.00
C ALA A 306 -22.47 18.72 14.41
N GLU A 307 -22.87 19.15 13.21
CA GLU A 307 -24.03 18.59 12.52
C GLU A 307 -23.77 17.17 12.04
N TYR A 308 -22.59 16.93 11.45
CA TYR A 308 -22.19 15.62 10.96
C TYR A 308 -22.19 14.58 12.09
N ALA A 309 -21.55 14.90 13.22
CA ALA A 309 -21.49 14.02 14.39
C ALA A 309 -22.88 13.73 14.96
N ARG A 310 -23.78 14.72 14.99
CA ARG A 310 -25.17 14.55 15.45
C ARG A 310 -25.94 13.58 14.54
N ASP A 311 -25.83 13.77 13.23
CA ASP A 311 -26.51 12.95 12.23
C ASP A 311 -25.98 11.51 12.22
N GLN A 312 -24.66 11.34 12.33
CA GLN A 312 -24.02 10.03 12.44
C GLN A 312 -24.48 9.27 13.71
N ARG A 313 -24.55 9.94 14.88
CA ARG A 313 -25.07 9.32 16.12
C ARG A 313 -26.53 8.90 16.02
N ARG A 314 -27.34 9.61 15.24
CA ARG A 314 -28.79 9.34 15.09
C ARG A 314 -29.09 8.17 14.16
N SER A 315 -28.36 8.02 13.05
CA SER A 315 -28.68 7.01 12.03
C SER A 315 -27.52 6.15 11.54
N GLY A 316 -26.32 6.27 12.12
CA GLY A 316 -25.11 5.57 11.70
C GLY A 316 -24.47 6.15 10.43
N THR A 317 -25.29 6.64 9.50
CA THR A 317 -24.88 7.33 8.28
C THR A 317 -25.60 8.68 8.20
N PRO A 318 -24.91 9.79 7.88
CA PRO A 318 -25.54 11.09 7.74
C PRO A 318 -26.50 11.13 6.53
N PRO A 319 -27.57 11.94 6.59
CA PRO A 319 -28.40 12.21 5.42
C PRO A 319 -27.61 13.02 4.39
N CYS A 320 -27.83 12.79 3.09
CA CYS A 320 -27.25 13.69 2.08
C CYS A 320 -27.93 15.08 2.21
N PRO A 321 -27.17 16.17 2.39
CA PRO A 321 -27.73 17.52 2.37
C PRO A 321 -28.55 17.76 1.10
N LYS A 322 -29.69 18.46 1.24
CA LYS A 322 -30.46 18.93 0.10
C LYS A 322 -29.65 20.03 -0.57
N GLY A 323 -29.05 19.71 -1.72
CA GLY A 323 -28.35 20.69 -2.54
C GLY A 323 -29.27 21.40 -3.51
#